data_AF-A0A3S8SDR8-F1
#
_entry.id   AF-A0A3S8SDR8-F1
#
_cell.length_a   1.000
_cell.length_b   1.000
_cell.length_c   1.000
_cell.angle_alpha   90.00
_cell.angle_beta   90.00
_cell.angle_gamma   90.00
#
_symmetry.space_group_name_H-M   'P 1'
#
loop_
_entity.id
_entity.type
_entity.pdbx_description
1 polymer ?
#
loop_
_entity_poly.entity_id
_entity_poly.type
_entity_poly.pdbx_seq_one_letter_code
_entity_poly.pdbx_strand_id
1 'polypeptide(L)' 'MLQLILQSRGGDKIFVVVKDTKNQKVTVYNKNAKKTSKKVAMGSTYTAKAVKKVHSTKIVRINKSQWLNTKDVVKD' A
#
# COMPACT_ATOMS: atom_id res chain seq x y z
N MET A 1 3.14 13.76 13.42
CA MET A 1 2.24 12.99 12.54
C MET A 1 2.58 11.51 12.68
N LEU A 2 1.81 10.78 13.50
CA LEU A 2 2.08 9.38 13.84
C LEU A 2 1.57 8.50 12.70
N GLN A 3 2.45 7.97 11.86
CA GLN A 3 2.06 7.08 10.77
C GLN A 3 1.64 5.74 11.37
N LEU A 4 0.32 5.53 11.49
CA LEU A 4 -0.29 4.35 12.11
C LEU A 4 0.28 3.09 11.44
N ILE A 5 1.05 2.34 12.22
CA ILE A 5 1.72 1.13 11.76
C ILE A 5 0.62 0.09 11.52
N LEU A 6 0.29 -0.18 10.26
CA LEU A 6 -0.54 -1.31 9.85
C LEU A 6 0.06 -2.61 10.43
N GLN A 7 -0.46 -3.02 11.58
CA GLN A 7 -0.39 -4.37 12.12
C GLN A 7 -1.73 -5.05 11.79
N SER A 8 -2.06 -5.25 10.50
CA SER A 8 -3.39 -5.77 10.16
C SER A 8 -3.48 -7.27 10.45
N ARG A 9 -4.33 -7.64 11.42
CA ARG A 9 -5.19 -8.82 11.24
C ARG A 9 -6.05 -8.51 10.00
N GLY A 10 -6.01 -9.34 8.96
CA GLY A 10 -6.61 -9.01 7.66
C GLY A 10 -8.07 -8.54 7.77
N GLY A 11 -8.50 -7.62 6.90
CA GLY A 11 -9.87 -7.07 6.89
C GLY A 11 -9.97 -5.55 6.97
N ASP A 12 -8.88 -4.86 7.35
CA ASP A 12 -8.86 -3.40 7.42
C ASP A 12 -9.06 -2.73 6.05
N LYS A 13 -9.91 -1.69 5.99
CA LYS A 13 -9.98 -0.81 4.81
C LYS A 13 -8.80 0.15 4.83
N ILE A 14 -8.20 0.35 3.66
CA ILE A 14 -7.08 1.25 3.44
C ILE A 14 -7.35 2.15 2.25
N PHE A 15 -6.90 3.39 2.34
CA PHE A 15 -6.96 4.38 1.28
C PHE A 15 -5.57 4.69 0.75
N VAL A 16 -5.45 4.78 -0.56
CA VAL A 16 -4.21 5.22 -1.22
C VAL A 16 -4.08 6.72 -1.07
N VAL A 17 -2.96 7.15 -0.48
CA VAL A 17 -2.61 8.56 -0.30
C VAL A 17 -1.35 8.88 -1.08
N VAL A 18 -1.35 10.04 -1.73
CA VAL A 18 -0.17 10.58 -2.39
C VAL A 18 0.10 11.96 -1.82
N LYS A 19 1.35 12.22 -1.44
CA LYS A 19 1.76 13.53 -0.92
C LYS A 19 2.04 14.55 -2.04
N ASP A 20 2.38 14.06 -3.23
CA ASP A 20 2.62 14.86 -4.43
C ASP A 20 1.34 14.96 -5.28
N THR A 21 0.84 16.18 -5.47
CA THR A 21 -0.40 16.48 -6.19
C THR A 21 -0.24 16.44 -7.71
N LYS A 22 0.99 16.48 -8.24
CA LYS A 22 1.26 16.45 -9.69
C LYS A 22 1.18 15.03 -10.27
N ASN A 23 1.54 14.03 -9.47
CA ASN A 23 1.52 12.62 -9.86
C ASN A 23 0.71 11.79 -8.86
N GLN A 24 -0.62 11.85 -8.99
CA GLN A 24 -1.60 11.19 -8.11
C GLN A 24 -1.67 9.67 -8.30
N LYS A 25 -0.54 8.99 -8.48
CA LYS A 25 -0.45 7.54 -8.69
C LYS A 25 0.71 6.95 -7.89
N VAL A 26 0.50 5.83 -7.22
CA VAL A 26 1.52 5.10 -6.46
C VAL A 26 1.95 3.84 -7.18
N THR A 27 3.22 3.46 -7.01
CA THR A 27 3.78 2.26 -7.63
C THR A 27 3.25 1.00 -6.97
N VAL A 28 2.84 0.03 -7.79
CA VAL A 28 2.49 -1.30 -7.32
C VAL A 28 3.74 -2.17 -7.22
N TYR A 29 3.83 -2.94 -6.14
CA TYR A 29 4.87 -3.91 -5.85
C TYR A 29 4.35 -5.34 -6.01
N ASN A 30 5.26 -6.28 -6.21
CA ASN A 30 4.98 -7.71 -6.08
C ASN A 30 5.25 -8.21 -4.64
N LYS A 31 5.06 -9.52 -4.41
CA LYS A 31 5.29 -10.14 -3.10
C LYS A 31 6.72 -9.98 -2.56
N ASN A 32 7.70 -9.67 -3.39
CA ASN A 32 9.10 -9.52 -2.98
C ASN A 32 9.52 -8.05 -2.86
N ALA A 33 8.56 -7.12 -2.77
CA ALA A 33 8.81 -5.68 -2.76
C ALA A 33 9.62 -5.18 -3.98
N LYS A 34 9.50 -5.86 -5.13
CA LYS A 34 10.00 -5.33 -6.41
C LYS A 34 8.91 -4.49 -7.06
N LYS A 35 9.29 -3.30 -7.54
CA LYS A 35 8.39 -2.42 -8.29
C LYS A 35 7.91 -3.11 -9.57
N THR A 36 6.67 -2.81 -9.96
CA THR A 36 6.08 -3.27 -11.21
C THR A 36 5.79 -2.06 -12.11
N SER A 37 5.45 -2.30 -13.38
CA SER A 37 4.98 -1.25 -14.29
C SER A 37 3.58 -0.72 -13.94
N LYS A 38 2.85 -1.40 -13.04
CA LYS A 38 1.50 -1.01 -12.64
C LYS A 38 1.52 0.12 -11.62
N LYS A 39 0.50 0.97 -11.71
CA LYS A 39 0.24 2.06 -10.77
C LYS A 39 -1.22 2.04 -10.34
N VAL A 40 -1.51 2.52 -9.14
CA VAL A 40 -2.89 2.76 -8.66
C VAL A 40 -3.09 4.24 -8.37
N ALA A 41 -4.29 4.74 -8.63
CA ALA A 41 -4.62 6.14 -8.44
C ALA A 41 -4.82 6.47 -6.96
N MET A 42 -4.51 7.71 -6.59
CA MET A 42 -4.90 8.31 -5.30
C MET A 42 -6.41 8.20 -5.08
N GLY A 43 -6.84 8.04 -3.83
CA GLY A 43 -8.26 7.92 -3.48
C GLY A 43 -8.85 6.53 -3.72
N SER A 44 -8.10 5.62 -4.35
CA SER A 44 -8.51 4.22 -4.44
C SER A 44 -8.59 3.60 -3.04
N THR A 45 -9.67 2.85 -2.79
CA THR A 45 -9.89 2.14 -1.52
C THR A 45 -9.70 0.64 -1.74
N TYR A 46 -9.02 -0.02 -0.80
CA TYR A 46 -8.81 -1.46 -0.83
C TYR A 46 -8.99 -2.06 0.56
N THR A 47 -9.33 -3.35 0.61
CA THR A 47 -9.22 -4.13 1.84
C THR A 47 -7.82 -4.73 1.94
N ALA A 48 -7.10 -4.41 3.01
CA ALA A 48 -5.82 -5.00 3.33
C ALA A 48 -5.97 -6.49 3.61
N LYS A 49 -5.33 -7.31 2.78
CA LYS A 49 -5.39 -8.78 2.89
C LYS A 49 -4.26 -9.35 3.73
N ALA A 50 -3.09 -8.73 3.69
CA ALA A 50 -1.91 -9.14 4.43
C ALA A 50 -0.89 -8.00 4.47
N VAL A 51 -0.07 -7.95 5.53
CA VAL A 51 1.05 -7.00 5.63
C VAL A 51 2.32 -7.79 5.89
N LYS A 52 3.42 -7.42 5.23
CA LYS A 52 4.74 -7.98 5.55
C LYS A 52 5.85 -6.98 5.32
N LYS A 53 7.01 -7.29 5.89
CA LYS A 53 8.26 -6.56 5.70
C LYS A 53 9.20 -7.39 4.85
N VAL A 54 9.75 -6.79 3.79
CA VAL A 54 10.79 -7.37 2.93
C VAL A 54 11.98 -6.43 3.01
N HIS A 55 13.08 -6.90 3.62
CA HIS A 55 14.22 -6.07 4.01
C HIS A 55 13.76 -4.88 4.86
N SER A 56 13.96 -3.64 4.41
CA SER A 56 13.52 -2.41 5.08
C SER A 56 12.16 -1.89 4.61
N THR A 57 11.52 -2.53 3.63
CA THR A 57 10.26 -2.05 3.03
C THR A 57 9.06 -2.82 3.59
N LYS A 58 8.08 -2.12 4.15
CA LYS A 58 6.80 -2.69 4.59
C LYS A 58 5.75 -2.52 3.49
N ILE A 59 5.09 -3.62 3.13
CA ILE A 59 4.10 -3.67 2.06
C ILE A 59 2.79 -4.30 2.53
N VAL A 60 1.68 -3.84 1.96
CA VAL A 60 0.33 -4.35 2.19
C VAL A 60 -0.24 -4.94 0.90
N ARG A 61 -0.84 -6.12 1.00
CA ARG A 61 -1.47 -6.83 -0.12
C ARG A 61 -2.89 -6.32 -0.31
N ILE A 62 -3.19 -5.85 -1.53
CA ILE A 62 -4.53 -5.38 -1.91
C ILE A 62 -5.29 -6.43 -2.73
N ASN A 63 -4.60 -7.33 -3.44
CA ASN A 63 -5.20 -8.47 -4.14
C ASN A 63 -4.20 -9.61 -4.37
N LYS A 64 -4.48 -10.55 -5.29
CA LYS A 64 -3.67 -11.78 -5.47
C LYS A 64 -2.18 -11.52 -5.62
N SER A 65 -1.77 -10.58 -6.46
CA SER A 65 -0.35 -10.33 -6.78
C SER A 65 0.12 -8.90 -6.52
N GLN A 66 -0.79 -7.97 -6.22
CA GLN A 66 -0.47 -6.56 -6.04
C GLN A 66 -0.32 -6.18 -4.57
N TRP A 67 0.74 -5.43 -4.33
CA TRP A 67 1.13 -4.90 -3.04
C TRP A 67 1.40 -3.40 -3.15
N LEU A 68 1.12 -2.65 -2.09
CA LEU A 68 1.43 -1.23 -1.98
C LEU A 68 2.41 -1.02 -0.82
N ASN A 69 3.21 0.05 -0.89
CA ASN A 69 4.02 0.45 0.25
C ASN A 69 3.10 0.99 1.34
N THR A 70 3.31 0.59 2.60
CA THR A 70 2.48 1.09 3.71
C THR A 70 2.64 2.58 3.97
N LYS A 71 3.68 3.22 3.43
CA LYS A 71 3.84 4.68 3.48
C LYS A 71 2.88 5.44 2.56
N ASP A 72 2.36 4.75 1.54
CA ASP A 72 1.51 5.29 0.48
C ASP A 72 0.03 4.98 0.72
N VAL A 73 -0.30 4.42 1.90
CA VAL A 73 -1.66 4.12 2.31
C VAL A 73 -1.90 4.56 3.75
N VAL A 74 -3.15 4.88 4.05
CA VAL A 74 -3.66 5.10 5.40
C VAL A 74 -4.78 4.11 5.68
N LYS A 75 -4.98 3.78 6.95
CA LYS A 75 -6.14 3.00 7.38
C LYS A 75 -7.33 3.95 7.53
N ASP A 76 -8.52 3.46 7.17
CA ASP A 76 -9.80 4.08 7.58
C ASP A 76 -9.97 4.01 9.11
#